data_AF-A0A1J4ZMK6-F1
#
_entry.id   AF-A0A1J4ZMK6-F1
#
_cell.length_a   1.000
_cell.length_b   1.000
_cell.length_c   1.000
_cell.angle_alpha   90.00
_cell.angle_beta   90.00
_cell.angle_gamma   90.00
#
_symmetry.space_group_name_H-M   'P 1'
#
loop_
_entity.id
_entity.type
_entity.pdbx_description
1 polymer ?
#
loop_
_entity_poly.entity_id
_entity_poly.type
_entity_poly.pdbx_seq_one_letter_code
_entity_poly.pdbx_strand_id
1 'polypeptide(L)'
;MDDILVIGAGPAGLLAAWSARQRGATVRLVAAGIGSTHVMPGWVGVLQTDGDLFAALTEWIAGHPAHPYALTGLDALNGGVAAFREVCGQAGLHYVGDPASGSNFRLPTALGAAQVAALAPESFAAGDLRQRGDMLIAGLAGWRDFYPRLCAENLSRQGYPAQGVTFDLPEMRALSRFDATPVGLARLFDRPEVRERVAGQIRPRLDGAARVGLPAVIGYVSVAEAWRDLQDRLGVPLFEIPTLPPSVPGIRVFDAFKQALRQAGVPIFLDMTATRGIVEGDRL
;
A
#
# COMPACT_ATOMS: atom_id res chain seq x y z
N MET A 1 -20.42 -2.45 28.43
CA MET A 1 -21.26 -2.80 27.27
C MET A 1 -20.73 -2.00 26.10
N ASP A 2 -20.60 -2.59 24.93
CA ASP A 2 -20.02 -1.89 23.78
C ASP A 2 -21.08 -0.98 23.13
N ASP A 3 -20.71 0.25 22.78
CA ASP A 3 -21.57 1.17 22.03
C ASP A 3 -21.65 0.75 20.56
N ILE A 4 -20.54 0.21 20.02
CA ILE A 4 -20.42 -0.17 18.61
C ILE A 4 -19.74 -1.53 18.47
N LEU A 5 -20.43 -2.46 17.79
CA LEU A 5 -19.86 -3.71 17.31
C LEU A 5 -19.58 -3.60 15.82
N VAL A 6 -18.31 -3.74 15.42
CA VAL A 6 -17.88 -3.76 14.02
C VAL A 6 -17.70 -5.20 13.56
N ILE A 7 -18.37 -5.56 12.46
CA ILE A 7 -18.27 -6.89 11.84
C ILE A 7 -17.43 -6.78 10.57
N GLY A 8 -16.23 -7.38 10.59
CA GLY A 8 -15.29 -7.43 9.48
C GLY A 8 -14.00 -6.66 9.74
N ALA A 9 -12.85 -7.30 9.45
CA ALA A 9 -11.52 -6.71 9.60
C ALA A 9 -10.91 -6.24 8.26
N GLY A 10 -11.76 -5.92 7.27
CA GLY A 10 -11.31 -5.25 6.04
C GLY A 10 -11.01 -3.76 6.27
N PRO A 11 -10.49 -3.05 5.25
CA PRO A 11 -10.13 -1.63 5.37
C PRO A 11 -11.25 -0.75 5.95
N ALA A 12 -12.49 -0.95 5.47
CA ALA A 12 -13.64 -0.18 5.95
C ALA A 12 -13.96 -0.46 7.43
N GLY A 13 -13.93 -1.72 7.87
CA GLY A 13 -14.20 -2.10 9.26
C GLY A 13 -13.12 -1.59 10.21
N LEU A 14 -11.85 -1.71 9.82
CA LEU A 14 -10.72 -1.19 10.61
C LEU A 14 -10.79 0.34 10.77
N LEU A 15 -11.05 1.06 9.67
CA LEU A 15 -11.19 2.52 9.71
C LEU A 15 -12.44 2.97 10.47
N ALA A 16 -13.56 2.25 10.35
CA ALA A 16 -14.77 2.53 11.11
C ALA A 16 -14.56 2.33 12.61
N ALA A 17 -13.93 1.23 13.02
CA ALA A 17 -13.60 0.96 14.42
C ALA A 17 -12.69 2.05 15.00
N TRP A 18 -11.65 2.45 14.24
CA TRP A 18 -10.76 3.54 14.64
C TRP A 18 -11.52 4.85 14.79
N SER A 19 -12.29 5.23 13.76
CA SER A 19 -13.06 6.47 13.74
C SER A 19 -14.08 6.56 14.88
N ALA A 20 -14.78 5.47 15.18
CA ALA A 20 -15.70 5.37 16.30
C ALA A 20 -14.97 5.51 17.64
N ARG A 21 -13.84 4.81 17.81
CA ARG A 21 -13.07 4.84 19.05
C ARG A 21 -12.50 6.23 19.34
N GLN A 22 -11.98 6.92 18.33
CA GLN A 22 -11.47 8.29 18.46
C GLN A 22 -12.56 9.30 18.84
N ARG A 23 -13.85 8.97 18.62
CA ARG A 23 -15.01 9.77 19.04
C ARG A 23 -15.56 9.36 20.41
N GLY A 24 -14.82 8.53 21.17
CA GLY A 24 -15.14 8.17 22.54
C GLY A 24 -16.00 6.92 22.69
N ALA A 25 -16.45 6.29 21.60
CA ALA A 25 -17.23 5.06 21.67
C ALA A 25 -16.42 3.90 22.27
N THR A 26 -17.11 3.02 23.00
CA THR A 26 -16.60 1.69 23.34
C THR A 26 -16.85 0.76 22.16
N VAL A 27 -15.77 0.23 21.59
CA VAL A 27 -15.82 -0.51 20.31
C VAL A 27 -15.28 -1.92 20.49
N ARG A 28 -15.94 -2.89 19.86
CA ARG A 28 -15.42 -4.23 19.63
C ARG A 28 -15.42 -4.56 18.15
N LEU A 29 -14.37 -5.21 17.66
CA LEU A 29 -14.31 -5.71 16.28
C LEU A 29 -14.30 -7.25 16.29
N VAL A 30 -15.19 -7.84 15.50
CA VAL A 30 -15.25 -9.29 15.24
C VAL A 30 -15.15 -9.55 13.74
N ALA A 31 -14.42 -10.57 13.31
CA ALA A 31 -14.29 -10.89 11.89
C ALA A 31 -14.01 -12.38 11.67
N ALA A 32 -14.54 -12.91 10.57
CA ALA A 32 -14.23 -14.26 10.10
C ALA A 32 -12.78 -14.39 9.57
N GLY A 33 -12.12 -13.28 9.26
CA GLY A 33 -10.75 -13.25 8.75
C GLY A 33 -10.23 -11.82 8.56
N ILE A 34 -9.03 -11.70 7.98
CA ILE A 34 -8.24 -10.46 7.87
C ILE A 34 -8.66 -9.49 6.74
N GLY A 35 -9.71 -9.84 5.97
CA GLY A 35 -10.22 -9.01 4.88
C GLY A 35 -9.30 -8.90 3.66
N SER A 36 -9.51 -7.85 2.86
CA SER A 36 -8.84 -7.64 1.55
C SER A 36 -7.51 -6.89 1.62
N THR A 37 -7.06 -6.48 2.80
CA THR A 37 -5.78 -5.77 2.97
C THR A 37 -4.60 -6.60 2.45
N HIS A 38 -4.63 -7.93 2.51
CA HIS A 38 -3.50 -8.74 2.08
C HIS A 38 -3.41 -8.93 0.55
N VAL A 39 -4.37 -8.38 -0.20
CA VAL A 39 -4.40 -8.42 -1.68
C VAL A 39 -4.42 -7.02 -2.32
N MET A 40 -4.46 -5.94 -1.53
CA MET A 40 -4.40 -4.57 -2.06
C MET A 40 -2.96 -4.18 -2.45
N PRO A 41 -2.76 -3.32 -3.46
CA PRO A 41 -1.44 -2.89 -3.91
C PRO A 41 -0.71 -1.94 -2.94
N GLY A 42 -1.37 -1.53 -1.84
CA GLY A 42 -0.80 -0.59 -0.87
C GLY A 42 -1.19 0.87 -1.10
N TRP A 43 -1.80 1.21 -2.23
CA TRP A 43 -2.37 2.54 -2.49
C TRP A 43 -3.90 2.54 -2.38
N VAL A 44 -4.49 3.73 -2.31
CA VAL A 44 -5.95 3.93 -2.22
C VAL A 44 -6.43 4.68 -3.47
N GLY A 45 -7.43 4.12 -4.13
CA GLY A 45 -8.18 4.80 -5.20
C GLY A 45 -9.39 5.54 -4.64
N VAL A 46 -9.78 6.65 -5.29
CA VAL A 46 -11.00 7.40 -4.99
C VAL A 46 -11.90 7.43 -6.23
N LEU A 47 -11.43 8.06 -7.31
CA LEU A 47 -12.12 8.08 -8.59
C LEU A 47 -11.10 7.96 -9.70
N GLN A 48 -11.42 7.19 -10.73
CA GLN A 48 -10.60 7.06 -11.94
C GLN A 48 -10.78 8.32 -12.78
N THR A 49 -9.74 9.14 -12.88
CA THR A 49 -9.69 10.34 -13.73
C THR A 49 -8.25 10.72 -14.02
N ASP A 50 -8.03 11.28 -15.20
CA ASP A 50 -6.74 11.78 -15.68
C ASP A 50 -6.52 13.27 -15.40
N GLY A 51 -7.57 13.98 -14.97
CA GLY A 51 -7.57 15.41 -14.70
C GLY A 51 -7.53 15.75 -13.21
N ASP A 52 -8.12 16.90 -12.88
CA ASP A 52 -8.32 17.33 -11.50
C ASP A 52 -9.28 16.36 -10.78
N LEU A 53 -8.79 15.72 -9.72
CA LEU A 53 -9.55 14.69 -9.01
C LEU A 53 -10.75 15.28 -8.29
N PHE A 54 -10.61 16.48 -7.71
CA PHE A 54 -11.66 17.12 -6.93
C PHE A 54 -12.84 17.55 -7.80
N ALA A 55 -12.56 18.18 -8.95
CA ALA A 55 -13.56 18.58 -9.92
C ALA A 55 -14.31 17.37 -10.47
N ALA A 56 -13.59 16.33 -10.90
CA ALA A 56 -14.19 15.10 -11.41
C ALA A 56 -15.04 14.39 -10.33
N LEU A 57 -14.58 14.38 -9.07
CA LEU A 57 -15.32 13.80 -7.96
C LEU A 57 -16.61 14.57 -7.66
N THR A 58 -16.55 15.90 -7.71
CA THR A 58 -17.73 16.76 -7.48
C THR A 58 -18.79 16.54 -8.56
N GLU A 59 -18.37 16.51 -9.83
CA GLU A 59 -19.24 16.20 -10.96
C GLU A 59 -19.84 14.79 -10.83
N TRP A 60 -19.01 13.80 -10.48
CA TRP A 60 -19.45 12.42 -10.28
C TRP A 60 -20.53 12.31 -9.19
N ILE A 61 -20.33 12.96 -8.05
CA ILE A 61 -21.30 12.96 -6.93
C ILE A 61 -22.63 13.58 -7.37
N ALA A 62 -22.59 14.71 -8.09
CA ALA A 62 -23.80 15.36 -8.59
C ALA A 62 -24.60 14.46 -9.55
N GLY A 63 -23.91 13.67 -10.37
CA GLY A 63 -24.54 12.71 -11.30
C GLY A 63 -25.00 11.39 -10.66
N HIS A 64 -24.55 11.06 -9.44
CA HIS A 64 -24.78 9.75 -8.83
C HIS A 64 -25.28 9.85 -7.37
N PRO A 65 -26.53 10.28 -7.14
CA PRO A 65 -27.04 10.57 -5.79
C PRO A 65 -27.11 9.35 -4.85
N ALA A 66 -27.15 8.14 -5.39
CA ALA A 66 -27.13 6.90 -4.60
C ALA A 66 -25.71 6.39 -4.28
N HIS A 67 -24.67 7.01 -4.82
CA HIS A 67 -23.28 6.60 -4.59
C HIS A 67 -22.86 6.90 -3.15
N PRO A 68 -22.03 6.06 -2.48
CA PRO A 68 -21.59 6.31 -1.10
C PRO A 68 -21.00 7.70 -0.88
N TYR A 69 -20.19 8.22 -1.82
CA TYR A 69 -19.67 9.58 -1.73
C TYR A 69 -20.75 10.67 -1.75
N ALA A 70 -21.87 10.45 -2.45
CA ALA A 70 -23.00 11.38 -2.46
C ALA A 70 -23.79 11.32 -1.15
N LEU A 71 -23.93 10.12 -0.58
CA LEU A 71 -24.64 9.90 0.68
C LEU A 71 -23.88 10.44 1.89
N THR A 72 -22.55 10.30 1.93
CA THR A 72 -21.73 10.73 3.07
C THR A 72 -21.12 12.12 2.89
N GLY A 73 -21.03 12.62 1.66
CA GLY A 73 -20.44 13.91 1.34
C GLY A 73 -18.90 13.90 1.33
N LEU A 74 -18.34 14.98 0.76
CA LEU A 74 -16.89 15.18 0.63
C LEU A 74 -16.18 15.31 1.98
N ASP A 75 -16.84 15.90 2.99
CA ASP A 75 -16.27 16.04 4.33
C ASP A 75 -16.00 14.67 4.97
N ALA A 76 -16.90 13.70 4.77
CA ALA A 76 -16.71 12.34 5.27
C ALA A 76 -15.56 11.63 4.55
N LEU A 77 -15.42 11.82 3.22
CA LEU A 77 -14.29 11.30 2.46
C LEU A 77 -12.96 11.88 2.97
N ASN A 78 -12.87 13.21 3.08
CA ASN A 78 -11.67 13.90 3.54
C ASN A 78 -11.32 13.52 4.98
N GLY A 79 -12.32 13.41 5.85
CA GLY A 79 -12.15 12.92 7.22
C GLY A 79 -11.66 11.47 7.28
N GLY A 80 -12.16 10.59 6.41
CA GLY A 80 -11.70 9.21 6.29
C GLY A 80 -10.25 9.10 5.80
N VAL A 81 -9.88 9.92 4.82
CA VAL A 81 -8.49 10.02 4.33
C VAL A 81 -7.55 10.52 5.41
N ALA A 82 -7.95 11.55 6.16
CA ALA A 82 -7.16 12.07 7.27
C ALA A 82 -6.95 11.02 8.38
N ALA A 83 -8.01 10.33 8.79
CA ALA A 83 -7.92 9.25 9.77
C ALA A 83 -7.07 8.07 9.29
N PHE A 84 -7.16 7.72 8.01
CA PHE A 84 -6.31 6.69 7.41
C PHE A 84 -4.82 7.07 7.47
N ARG A 85 -4.49 8.31 7.11
CA ARG A 85 -3.12 8.84 7.18
C ARG A 85 -2.59 8.89 8.61
N GLU A 86 -3.43 9.29 9.55
CA GLU A 86 -3.08 9.34 10.97
C GLU A 86 -2.63 7.96 11.46
N VAL A 87 -3.46 6.94 11.24
CA VAL A 87 -3.15 5.56 11.67
C VAL A 87 -1.90 5.01 10.98
N CYS A 88 -1.80 5.18 9.66
CA CYS A 88 -0.63 4.72 8.90
C CYS A 88 0.65 5.46 9.35
N GLY A 89 0.55 6.76 9.61
CA GLY A 89 1.65 7.60 10.08
C GLY A 89 2.21 7.18 11.44
N GLN A 90 1.37 6.68 12.36
CA GLN A 90 1.82 6.11 13.64
C GLN A 90 2.74 4.89 13.47
N ALA A 91 2.60 4.17 12.34
CA ALA A 91 3.45 3.04 11.97
C ALA A 91 4.59 3.43 11.00
N GLY A 92 4.83 4.72 10.77
CA GLY A 92 5.84 5.21 9.82
C GLY A 92 5.47 5.02 8.34
N LEU A 93 4.20 4.71 8.05
CA LEU A 93 3.68 4.59 6.68
C LEU A 93 3.08 5.93 6.25
N HIS A 94 3.90 6.81 5.71
CA HIS A 94 3.44 8.12 5.23
C HIS A 94 2.78 7.98 3.86
N TYR A 95 1.56 8.51 3.71
CA TYR A 95 0.83 8.52 2.44
C TYR A 95 0.78 9.93 1.85
N VAL A 96 1.09 10.02 0.57
CA VAL A 96 1.06 11.25 -0.25
C VAL A 96 -0.10 11.23 -1.25
N GLY A 97 -0.31 12.34 -1.96
CA GLY A 97 -1.50 12.60 -2.78
C GLY A 97 -2.48 13.52 -2.05
N ASP A 98 -3.60 13.89 -2.66
CA ASP A 98 -4.70 14.56 -1.95
C ASP A 98 -5.96 14.58 -2.86
N PRO A 99 -7.05 13.90 -2.50
CA PRO A 99 -8.31 14.00 -3.24
C PRO A 99 -8.91 15.40 -3.31
N ALA A 100 -8.56 16.30 -2.39
CA ALA A 100 -9.11 17.65 -2.32
C ALA A 100 -8.33 18.71 -3.14
N SER A 101 -7.08 18.42 -3.52
CA SER A 101 -6.21 19.43 -4.16
C SER A 101 -5.26 18.85 -5.22
N GLY A 102 -5.34 17.55 -5.51
CA GLY A 102 -4.40 16.84 -6.34
C GLY A 102 -5.01 16.17 -7.57
N SER A 103 -4.13 15.56 -8.35
CA SER A 103 -4.48 14.61 -9.40
C SER A 103 -4.01 13.21 -9.01
N ASN A 104 -4.66 12.19 -9.54
CA ASN A 104 -4.24 10.82 -9.26
C ASN A 104 -2.83 10.53 -9.77
N PHE A 105 -2.05 9.77 -9.01
CA PHE A 105 -0.84 9.12 -9.51
C PHE A 105 -1.17 8.08 -10.59
N ARG A 106 -0.25 7.86 -11.53
CA ARG A 106 -0.23 6.66 -12.38
C ARG A 106 0.91 5.76 -11.95
N LEU A 107 0.64 4.69 -11.22
CA LEU A 107 1.66 3.81 -10.64
C LEU A 107 1.77 2.49 -11.40
N PRO A 108 2.99 1.96 -11.60
CA PRO A 108 3.19 0.68 -12.27
C PRO A 108 2.81 -0.50 -11.38
N THR A 109 2.41 -1.59 -12.02
CA THR A 109 2.19 -2.91 -11.41
C THR A 109 3.33 -3.86 -11.74
N ALA A 110 3.40 -5.02 -11.08
CA ALA A 110 4.40 -6.06 -11.39
C ALA A 110 4.39 -6.53 -12.86
N LEU A 111 3.25 -6.39 -13.57
CA LEU A 111 3.14 -6.69 -15.00
C LEU A 111 3.51 -5.50 -15.90
N GLY A 112 3.90 -4.36 -15.34
CA GLY A 112 4.19 -3.14 -16.07
C GLY A 112 2.95 -2.41 -16.59
N ALA A 113 1.74 -2.73 -16.09
CA ALA A 113 0.54 -1.95 -16.40
C ALA A 113 0.44 -0.71 -15.49
N ALA A 114 -0.12 0.38 -16.01
CA ALA A 114 -0.43 1.57 -15.23
C ALA A 114 -1.75 1.41 -14.45
N GLN A 115 -1.75 1.84 -13.18
CA GLN A 115 -2.92 1.90 -12.32
C GLN A 115 -3.03 3.30 -11.69
N VAL A 116 -4.24 3.71 -11.38
CA VAL A 116 -4.53 5.04 -10.83
C VAL A 116 -4.66 4.96 -9.32
N ALA A 117 -4.02 5.89 -8.62
CA ALA A 117 -4.07 6.00 -7.17
C ALA A 117 -4.29 7.45 -6.74
N ALA A 118 -5.23 7.69 -5.83
CA ALA A 118 -5.44 9.00 -5.23
C ALA A 118 -4.49 9.25 -4.06
N LEU A 119 -4.16 8.17 -3.34
CA LEU A 119 -3.20 8.17 -2.24
C LEU A 119 -2.25 7.01 -2.40
N ALA A 120 -0.96 7.24 -2.22
CA ALA A 120 0.06 6.20 -2.28
C ALA A 120 1.03 6.34 -1.10
N PRO A 121 1.65 5.25 -0.62
CA PRO A 121 2.77 5.38 0.30
C PRO A 121 3.86 6.24 -0.34
N GLU A 122 4.59 7.02 0.47
CA GLU A 122 5.70 7.85 0.00
C GLU A 122 6.72 7.02 -0.80
N SER A 123 6.94 5.76 -0.38
CA SER A 123 7.82 4.81 -1.08
C SER A 123 7.35 4.43 -2.47
N PHE A 124 6.17 4.82 -2.93
CA PHE A 124 5.65 4.56 -4.28
C PHE A 124 5.66 5.81 -5.16
N ALA A 125 5.77 7.00 -4.56
CA ALA A 125 5.49 8.27 -5.22
C ALA A 125 6.43 8.57 -6.40
N ALA A 126 7.71 8.19 -6.29
CA ALA A 126 8.67 8.32 -7.39
C ALA A 126 8.33 7.43 -8.59
N GLY A 127 7.45 6.44 -8.44
CA GLY A 127 6.97 5.57 -9.51
C GLY A 127 5.87 6.18 -10.38
N ASP A 128 5.45 7.43 -10.15
CA ASP A 128 4.42 8.07 -10.96
C ASP A 128 4.88 8.21 -12.42
N LEU A 129 4.22 7.48 -13.31
CA LEU A 129 4.53 7.37 -14.73
C LEU A 129 4.35 8.69 -15.49
N ARG A 130 3.70 9.69 -14.88
CA ARG A 130 3.62 11.05 -15.41
C ARG A 130 4.95 11.81 -15.29
N GLN A 131 5.84 11.36 -14.40
CA GLN A 131 7.18 11.92 -14.26
C GLN A 131 8.06 11.51 -15.44
N ARG A 132 8.86 12.45 -15.94
CA ARG A 132 9.79 12.21 -17.05
C ARG A 132 11.06 11.50 -16.57
N GLY A 133 11.82 10.96 -17.52
CA GLY A 133 13.10 10.29 -17.27
C GLY A 133 12.99 8.78 -17.18
N ASP A 134 14.10 8.13 -17.51
CA ASP A 134 14.18 6.68 -17.67
C ASP A 134 14.16 5.97 -16.31
N MET A 135 13.56 4.79 -16.28
CA MET A 135 13.41 3.98 -15.08
C MET A 135 14.27 2.73 -15.15
N LEU A 136 14.95 2.40 -14.04
CA LEU A 136 15.56 1.08 -13.87
C LEU A 136 14.66 0.23 -12.98
N ILE A 137 14.08 -0.83 -13.52
CA ILE A 137 13.27 -1.78 -12.76
C ILE A 137 14.16 -2.93 -12.31
N ALA A 138 14.46 -3.00 -11.02
CA ALA A 138 15.31 -4.02 -10.43
C ALA A 138 14.48 -5.05 -9.66
N GLY A 139 14.85 -6.32 -9.78
CA GLY A 139 14.18 -7.41 -9.06
C GLY A 139 15.15 -8.51 -8.65
N LEU A 140 14.72 -9.34 -7.73
CA LEU A 140 15.52 -10.47 -7.25
C LEU A 140 15.58 -11.57 -8.33
N ALA A 141 16.81 -12.00 -8.66
CA ALA A 141 17.03 -13.06 -9.63
C ALA A 141 16.33 -14.36 -9.20
N GLY A 142 15.58 -14.97 -10.13
CA GLY A 142 14.91 -16.25 -9.90
C GLY A 142 13.68 -16.21 -8.99
N TRP A 143 13.26 -15.04 -8.50
CA TRP A 143 12.06 -14.90 -7.70
C TRP A 143 10.80 -14.95 -8.55
N ARG A 144 9.79 -15.70 -8.09
CA ARG A 144 8.59 -16.03 -8.89
C ARG A 144 7.51 -14.94 -8.89
N ASP A 145 7.55 -14.02 -7.93
CA ASP A 145 6.47 -13.05 -7.74
C ASP A 145 6.75 -11.68 -8.41
N PHE A 146 7.92 -11.53 -9.04
CA PHE A 146 8.30 -10.30 -9.73
C PHE A 146 9.32 -10.52 -10.85
N TYR A 147 8.99 -10.06 -12.06
CA TYR A 147 9.82 -10.21 -13.26
C TYR A 147 10.22 -8.83 -13.80
N PRO A 148 11.41 -8.29 -13.44
CA PRO A 148 11.76 -6.89 -13.72
C PRO A 148 11.82 -6.58 -15.23
N ARG A 149 12.32 -7.51 -16.05
CA ARG A 149 12.36 -7.34 -17.51
C ARG A 149 10.98 -7.27 -18.14
N LEU A 150 10.06 -8.15 -17.73
CA LEU A 150 8.68 -8.13 -18.20
C LEU A 150 7.99 -6.81 -17.84
N CYS A 151 8.14 -6.36 -16.59
CA CYS A 151 7.62 -5.08 -16.13
C CYS A 151 8.16 -3.92 -16.99
N ALA A 152 9.49 -3.84 -17.15
CA ALA A 152 10.14 -2.78 -17.92
C ALA A 152 9.77 -2.79 -19.41
N GLU A 153 9.70 -3.96 -20.05
CA GLU A 153 9.31 -4.10 -21.46
C GLU A 153 7.86 -3.64 -21.68
N ASN A 154 6.94 -4.01 -20.78
CA ASN A 154 5.55 -3.58 -20.88
C ASN A 154 5.39 -2.08 -20.62
N LEU A 155 6.14 -1.50 -19.69
CA LEU A 155 6.18 -0.05 -19.48
C LEU A 155 6.70 0.68 -20.72
N SER A 156 7.79 0.19 -21.32
CA SER A 156 8.38 0.77 -22.53
C SER A 156 7.41 0.71 -23.72
N ARG A 157 6.66 -0.40 -23.88
CA ARG A 157 5.60 -0.51 -24.91
C ARG A 157 4.47 0.51 -24.75
N GLN A 158 4.24 0.99 -23.53
CA GLN A 158 3.26 2.05 -23.24
C GLN A 158 3.85 3.46 -23.34
N GLY A 159 5.12 3.61 -23.73
CA GLY A 159 5.78 4.89 -23.88
C GLY A 159 6.48 5.40 -22.62
N TYR A 160 6.68 4.55 -21.60
CA TYR A 160 7.45 4.88 -20.40
C TYR A 160 8.82 4.18 -20.46
N PRO A 161 9.92 4.90 -20.80
CA PRO A 161 11.24 4.30 -20.95
C PRO A 161 11.68 3.57 -19.67
N ALA A 162 11.93 2.27 -19.79
CA ALA A 162 12.32 1.45 -18.65
C ALA A 162 13.25 0.30 -19.05
N GLN A 163 14.23 0.00 -18.20
CA GLN A 163 15.13 -1.14 -18.35
C GLN A 163 14.99 -2.09 -17.15
N GLY A 164 14.93 -3.39 -17.43
CA GLY A 164 14.83 -4.42 -16.39
C GLY A 164 16.18 -5.05 -16.04
N VAL A 165 16.54 -5.09 -14.77
CA VAL A 165 17.75 -5.75 -14.24
C VAL A 165 17.45 -6.66 -13.06
N THR A 166 18.35 -7.60 -12.80
CA THR A 166 18.25 -8.49 -11.63
C THR A 166 19.43 -8.33 -10.70
N PHE A 167 19.21 -8.49 -9.40
CA PHE A 167 20.25 -8.62 -8.38
C PHE A 167 20.11 -9.98 -7.68
N ASP A 168 21.19 -10.44 -7.06
CA ASP A 168 21.27 -11.71 -6.36
C ASP A 168 21.35 -11.50 -4.84
N LEU A 169 20.75 -12.44 -4.09
CA LEU A 169 20.89 -12.53 -2.63
C LEU A 169 21.34 -13.96 -2.27
N PRO A 170 22.46 -14.12 -1.53
CA PRO A 170 22.93 -15.45 -1.11
C PRO A 170 21.88 -16.25 -0.32
N GLU A 171 21.06 -15.57 0.47
CA GLU A 171 19.98 -16.15 1.27
C GLU A 171 18.98 -16.94 0.42
N MET A 172 18.82 -16.57 -0.85
CA MET A 172 17.93 -17.27 -1.78
C MET A 172 18.45 -18.62 -2.25
N ARG A 173 19.75 -18.87 -2.15
CA ARG A 173 20.34 -20.14 -2.59
C ARG A 173 20.06 -21.28 -1.61
N ALA A 174 19.81 -20.94 -0.34
CA ALA A 174 19.49 -21.89 0.71
C ALA A 174 17.99 -22.20 0.83
N LEU A 175 17.15 -21.41 0.15
CA LEU A 175 15.69 -21.53 0.21
C LEU A 175 15.18 -22.24 -1.05
N SER A 176 14.12 -23.04 -0.91
CA SER A 176 13.38 -23.44 -2.10
C SER A 176 12.67 -22.20 -2.69
N ARG A 177 12.33 -22.23 -3.98
CA ARG A 177 11.57 -21.14 -4.62
C ARG A 177 10.22 -20.88 -3.94
N PHE A 178 9.68 -21.86 -3.21
CA PHE A 178 8.42 -21.74 -2.47
C PHE A 178 8.59 -21.09 -1.10
N ASP A 179 9.80 -21.13 -0.52
CA ASP A 179 10.08 -20.56 0.80
C ASP A 179 10.44 -19.06 0.76
N ALA A 180 10.79 -18.55 -0.42
CA ALA A 180 11.06 -17.13 -0.66
C ALA A 180 9.78 -16.29 -0.75
N THR A 181 9.05 -16.21 0.37
CA THR A 181 7.82 -15.43 0.47
C THR A 181 8.08 -13.92 0.41
N PRO A 182 7.13 -13.10 -0.09
CA PRO A 182 7.25 -11.64 -0.06
C PRO A 182 7.56 -11.08 1.34
N VAL A 183 6.92 -11.61 2.38
CA VAL A 183 7.16 -11.20 3.78
C VAL A 183 8.56 -11.59 4.26
N GLY A 184 9.04 -12.78 3.88
CA GLY A 184 10.41 -13.21 4.18
C GLY A 184 11.45 -12.29 3.55
N LEU A 185 11.24 -11.88 2.29
CA LEU A 185 12.08 -10.89 1.62
C LEU A 185 11.99 -9.51 2.29
N ALA A 186 10.79 -9.07 2.66
CA ALA A 186 10.59 -7.81 3.36
C ALA A 186 11.40 -7.72 4.65
N ARG A 187 11.40 -8.81 5.44
CA ARG A 187 12.21 -8.93 6.65
C ARG A 187 13.71 -9.01 6.36
N LEU A 188 14.10 -9.57 5.22
CA LEU A 188 15.50 -9.58 4.81
C LEU A 188 15.98 -8.15 4.51
N PHE A 189 15.15 -7.32 3.87
CA PHE A 189 15.46 -5.90 3.60
C PHE A 189 15.48 -5.03 4.87
N ASP A 190 15.01 -5.49 6.02
CA ASP A 190 15.20 -4.78 7.30
C ASP A 190 16.69 -4.76 7.72
N ARG A 191 17.54 -5.66 7.19
CA ARG A 191 18.97 -5.74 7.48
C ARG A 191 19.80 -4.74 6.62
N PRO A 192 20.55 -3.80 7.21
CA PRO A 192 21.35 -2.83 6.47
C PRO A 192 22.35 -3.45 5.48
N GLU A 193 22.99 -4.57 5.85
CA GLU A 193 23.95 -5.29 5.01
C GLU A 193 23.30 -5.91 3.77
N VAL A 194 22.00 -6.23 3.82
CA VAL A 194 21.24 -6.67 2.64
C VAL A 194 21.07 -5.50 1.69
N ARG A 195 20.63 -4.34 2.21
CA ARG A 195 20.43 -3.13 1.41
C ARG A 195 21.72 -2.65 0.77
N GLU A 196 22.84 -2.71 1.49
CA GLU A 196 24.17 -2.41 0.96
C GLU A 196 24.54 -3.29 -0.24
N ARG A 197 24.38 -4.61 -0.14
CA ARG A 197 24.67 -5.54 -1.24
C ARG A 197 23.74 -5.34 -2.44
N VAL A 198 22.46 -5.06 -2.19
CA VAL A 198 21.49 -4.77 -3.26
C VAL A 198 21.87 -3.48 -3.99
N ALA A 199 22.15 -2.40 -3.25
CA ALA A 199 22.59 -1.15 -3.83
C ALA A 199 23.90 -1.31 -4.62
N GLY A 200 24.89 -2.04 -4.09
CA GLY A 200 26.16 -2.31 -4.77
C GLY A 200 26.00 -3.02 -6.12
N GLN A 201 24.95 -3.82 -6.30
CA GLN A 201 24.64 -4.48 -7.57
C GLN A 201 23.83 -3.60 -8.54
N ILE A 202 22.98 -2.71 -8.02
CA ILE A 202 22.10 -1.85 -8.83
C ILE A 202 22.82 -0.59 -9.32
N ARG A 203 23.59 0.10 -8.46
CA ARG A 203 24.23 1.39 -8.79
C ARG A 203 25.04 1.37 -10.09
N PRO A 204 25.89 0.35 -10.36
CA PRO A 204 26.67 0.31 -11.60
C PRO A 204 25.82 0.14 -12.87
N ARG A 205 24.54 -0.17 -12.72
CA ARG A 205 23.58 -0.42 -13.80
C ARG A 205 22.53 0.69 -13.95
N LEU A 206 22.68 1.80 -13.23
CA LEU A 206 21.76 2.94 -13.34
C LEU A 206 21.73 3.48 -14.76
N ASP A 207 22.88 3.58 -15.43
CA ASP A 207 23.01 4.01 -16.84
C ASP A 207 22.17 5.26 -17.18
N GLY A 208 22.18 6.26 -16.29
CA GLY A 208 21.42 7.50 -16.46
C GLY A 208 19.94 7.44 -16.06
N ALA A 209 19.44 6.29 -15.57
CA ALA A 209 18.09 6.15 -15.05
C ALA A 209 17.84 7.20 -13.94
N ALA A 210 16.75 7.94 -14.11
CA ALA A 210 16.34 9.01 -13.19
C ALA A 210 15.77 8.46 -11.87
N ARG A 211 15.35 7.19 -11.85
CA ARG A 211 14.72 6.53 -10.71
C ARG A 211 14.77 5.02 -10.82
N VAL A 212 14.67 4.35 -9.68
CA VAL A 212 14.73 2.88 -9.58
C VAL A 212 13.44 2.33 -8.98
N GLY A 213 12.82 1.35 -9.65
CA GLY A 213 11.67 0.60 -9.17
C GLY A 213 12.09 -0.77 -8.64
N LEU A 214 11.73 -1.11 -7.41
CA LEU A 214 11.93 -2.44 -6.81
C LEU A 214 10.57 -3.08 -6.48
N PRO A 215 10.49 -4.42 -6.37
CA PRO A 215 9.32 -5.04 -5.76
C PRO A 215 9.07 -4.49 -4.35
N ALA A 216 7.80 -4.37 -3.96
CA ALA A 216 7.37 -3.77 -2.70
C ALA A 216 7.63 -4.66 -1.48
N VAL A 217 8.91 -4.98 -1.26
CA VAL A 217 9.45 -5.81 -0.19
C VAL A 217 10.58 -5.06 0.53
N ILE A 218 10.57 -3.73 0.53
CA ILE A 218 11.64 -2.92 1.13
C ILE A 218 11.29 -2.68 2.60
N GLY A 219 11.78 -3.58 3.46
CA GLY A 219 11.55 -3.55 4.90
C GLY A 219 10.18 -4.07 5.32
N TYR A 220 10.05 -4.50 6.57
CA TYR A 220 8.79 -4.93 7.16
C TYR A 220 8.55 -4.23 8.50
N VAL A 221 9.59 -4.17 9.36
CA VAL A 221 9.50 -3.55 10.69
C VAL A 221 9.78 -2.05 10.61
N SER A 222 10.87 -1.66 9.96
CA SER A 222 11.32 -0.26 9.86
C SER A 222 11.24 0.24 8.42
N VAL A 223 10.03 0.25 7.85
CA VAL A 223 9.80 0.50 6.41
C VAL A 223 10.41 1.82 5.93
N ALA A 224 10.12 2.92 6.64
CA ALA A 224 10.63 4.25 6.26
C ALA A 224 12.16 4.33 6.33
N GLU A 225 12.77 3.69 7.33
CA GLU A 225 14.23 3.64 7.47
C GLU A 225 14.86 2.81 6.36
N ALA A 226 14.35 1.60 6.11
CA ALA A 226 14.86 0.70 5.09
C ALA A 226 14.75 1.32 3.69
N TRP A 227 13.62 1.99 3.39
CA TRP A 227 13.42 2.68 2.12
C TRP A 227 14.37 3.88 1.96
N ARG A 228 14.50 4.74 2.97
CA ARG A 228 15.41 5.91 2.93
C ARG A 228 16.88 5.48 2.81
N ASP A 229 17.34 4.55 3.62
CA ASP A 229 18.72 4.04 3.56
C ASP A 229 19.03 3.42 2.20
N LEU A 230 18.10 2.65 1.60
CA LEU A 230 18.33 2.10 0.26
C LEU A 230 18.33 3.19 -0.81
N GLN A 231 17.44 4.18 -0.72
CA GLN A 231 17.42 5.32 -1.64
C GLN A 231 18.74 6.10 -1.59
N ASP A 232 19.23 6.42 -0.39
CA ASP A 232 20.47 7.16 -0.17
C ASP A 232 21.67 6.40 -0.75
N ARG A 233 21.70 5.08 -0.57
CA ARG A 233 22.73 4.22 -1.17
C ARG A 233 22.66 4.22 -2.69
N LEU A 234 21.47 4.18 -3.27
CA LEU A 234 21.30 4.21 -4.73
C LEU A 234 21.67 5.57 -5.32
N GLY A 235 21.43 6.67 -4.59
CA GLY A 235 21.72 8.05 -5.02
C GLY A 235 20.73 8.61 -6.04
N VAL A 236 19.61 7.92 -6.27
CA VAL A 236 18.50 8.34 -7.13
C VAL A 236 17.18 7.98 -6.45
N PRO A 237 16.07 8.66 -6.78
CA PRO A 237 14.75 8.32 -6.26
C PRO A 237 14.41 6.83 -6.40
N LEU A 238 13.90 6.25 -5.32
CA LEU A 238 13.53 4.84 -5.21
C LEU A 238 12.01 4.70 -5.08
N PHE A 239 11.41 3.78 -5.82
CA PHE A 239 10.01 3.43 -5.63
C PHE A 239 9.76 1.92 -5.52
N GLU A 240 8.72 1.56 -4.79
CA GLU A 240 8.20 0.20 -4.66
C GLU A 240 7.12 -0.08 -5.73
N ILE A 241 7.07 -1.33 -6.21
CA ILE A 241 6.09 -1.85 -7.17
C ILE A 241 5.37 -3.04 -6.52
N PRO A 242 4.03 -3.02 -6.42
CA PRO A 242 3.31 -4.07 -5.72
C PRO A 242 3.49 -5.42 -6.42
N THR A 243 3.62 -6.48 -5.63
CA THR A 243 3.82 -7.86 -6.11
C THR A 243 2.53 -8.68 -6.01
N LEU A 244 2.59 -9.93 -6.47
CA LEU A 244 1.48 -10.87 -6.29
C LEU A 244 1.15 -11.08 -4.80
N PRO A 245 -0.11 -11.42 -4.45
CA PRO A 245 -0.47 -11.76 -3.09
C PRO A 245 0.38 -12.90 -2.51
N PRO A 246 0.72 -12.84 -1.20
CA PRO A 246 0.33 -11.80 -0.25
C PRO A 246 1.08 -10.47 -0.46
N SER A 247 0.33 -9.37 -0.45
CA SER A 247 0.85 -8.01 -0.63
C SER A 247 1.45 -7.48 0.66
N VAL A 248 2.78 -7.30 0.69
CA VAL A 248 3.48 -6.70 1.83
C VAL A 248 2.98 -5.29 2.16
N PRO A 249 2.80 -4.35 1.20
CA PRO A 249 2.21 -3.04 1.48
C PRO A 249 0.85 -3.12 2.16
N GLY A 250 0.01 -4.04 1.70
CA GLY A 250 -1.31 -4.26 2.26
C GLY A 250 -1.28 -4.87 3.67
N ILE A 251 -0.34 -5.78 3.93
CA ILE A 251 -0.06 -6.30 5.27
C ILE A 251 0.40 -5.19 6.21
N ARG A 252 1.33 -4.32 5.77
CA ARG A 252 1.83 -3.18 6.56
C ARG A 252 0.66 -2.28 7.02
N VAL A 253 -0.31 -2.00 6.14
CA VAL A 253 -1.53 -1.25 6.49
C VAL A 253 -2.38 -2.00 7.52
N PHE A 254 -2.61 -3.29 7.31
CA PHE A 254 -3.39 -4.09 8.27
C PHE A 254 -2.75 -4.09 9.66
N ASP A 255 -1.43 -4.28 9.73
CA ASP A 255 -0.69 -4.29 10.99
C ASP A 255 -0.71 -2.91 11.66
N ALA A 256 -0.61 -1.81 10.90
CA ALA A 256 -0.75 -0.45 11.42
C ALA A 256 -2.12 -0.23 12.10
N PHE A 257 -3.22 -0.58 11.42
CA PHE A 257 -4.56 -0.48 12.01
C PHE A 257 -4.74 -1.39 13.21
N LYS A 258 -4.30 -2.64 13.11
CA LYS A 258 -4.40 -3.61 14.20
C LYS A 258 -3.65 -3.14 15.44
N GLN A 259 -2.46 -2.56 15.27
CA GLN A 259 -1.69 -2.00 16.36
C GLN A 259 -2.36 -0.77 16.97
N ALA A 260 -2.78 0.19 16.15
CA ALA A 260 -3.45 1.41 16.62
C ALA A 260 -4.74 1.09 17.40
N LEU A 261 -5.57 0.19 16.89
CA LEU A 261 -6.79 -0.26 17.57
C LEU A 261 -6.50 -0.95 18.91
N ARG A 262 -5.48 -1.82 18.95
CA ARG A 262 -5.06 -2.48 20.20
C ARG A 262 -4.57 -1.47 21.24
N GLN A 263 -3.76 -0.49 20.83
CA GLN A 263 -3.28 0.59 21.69
C GLN A 263 -4.42 1.47 22.20
N ALA A 264 -5.45 1.70 21.38
CA ALA A 264 -6.66 2.42 21.77
C ALA A 264 -7.63 1.59 22.66
N GLY A 265 -7.28 0.33 22.96
CA GLY A 265 -8.08 -0.56 23.81
C GLY A 265 -9.28 -1.20 23.10
N VAL A 266 -9.28 -1.27 21.77
CA VAL A 266 -10.34 -1.93 20.97
C VAL A 266 -10.02 -3.43 20.86
N PRO A 267 -10.84 -4.33 21.43
CA PRO A 267 -10.65 -5.76 21.26
C PRO A 267 -10.94 -6.18 19.81
N ILE A 268 -10.04 -6.97 19.23
CA ILE A 268 -10.17 -7.53 17.88
C ILE A 268 -10.22 -9.05 18.00
N PHE A 269 -11.33 -9.64 17.58
CA PHE A 269 -11.52 -11.08 17.50
C PHE A 269 -11.55 -11.53 16.04
N LEU A 270 -10.55 -12.32 15.65
CA LEU A 270 -10.48 -12.95 14.33
C LEU A 270 -10.98 -14.38 14.41
N ASP A 271 -11.25 -14.98 13.25
CA ASP A 271 -11.80 -16.33 13.10
C ASP A 271 -13.15 -16.51 13.83
N MET A 272 -13.91 -15.41 13.95
CA MET A 272 -15.25 -15.39 14.53
C MET A 272 -16.28 -14.93 13.50
N THR A 273 -17.13 -15.85 13.06
CA THR A 273 -18.22 -15.57 12.12
C THR A 273 -19.46 -15.09 12.88
N ALA A 274 -19.90 -13.86 12.60
CA ALA A 274 -21.21 -13.39 13.05
C ALA A 274 -22.31 -14.08 12.22
N THR A 275 -23.24 -14.76 12.88
CA THR A 275 -24.28 -15.57 12.21
C THR A 275 -25.66 -14.91 12.24
N ARG A 276 -25.99 -14.22 13.34
CA ARG A 276 -27.26 -13.53 13.54
C ARG A 276 -27.10 -12.38 14.54
N GLY A 277 -27.87 -11.31 14.34
CA GLY A 277 -28.13 -10.30 15.37
C GLY A 277 -29.54 -10.49 15.94
N ILE A 278 -29.71 -10.37 17.24
CA ILE A 278 -31.02 -10.53 17.90
C ILE A 278 -31.36 -9.19 18.53
N VAL A 279 -32.34 -8.49 17.96
CA VAL A 279 -32.76 -7.18 18.48
C VAL A 279 -33.84 -7.37 19.54
N GLU A 280 -33.55 -6.95 20.78
CA GLU A 280 -34.48 -6.92 21.91
C GLU A 280 -34.68 -5.47 22.36
N GLY A 281 -35.82 -4.88 21.98
CA GLY A 281 -36.07 -3.44 22.18
C GLY A 281 -35.13 -2.60 21.32
N ASP A 282 -34.41 -1.66 21.96
CA ASP A 282 -33.41 -0.80 21.31
C ASP A 282 -31.97 -1.38 21.38
N ARG A 283 -31.83 -2.68 21.65
CA ARG A 283 -30.52 -3.36 21.79
C ARG A 283 -30.38 -4.46 20.76
N LEU A 284 -29.20 -4.55 20.15
CA LEU A 284 -28.77 -5.61 19.23
C LEU A 284 -27.97 -6.71 19.93
#